data_AF-A0A5D4MHE6-F1
#
_entry.id   AF-A0A5D4MHE6-F1
#
_cell.length_a   1.000
_cell.length_b   1.000
_cell.length_c   1.000
_cell.angle_alpha   90.00
_cell.angle_beta   90.00
_cell.angle_gamma   90.00
#
_symmetry.space_group_name_H-M   'P 1'
#
loop_
_entity.id
_entity.type
_entity.pdbx_description
1 polymer ?
#
loop_
_entity_poly.entity_id
_entity_poly.type
_entity_poly.pdbx_seq_one_letter_code
_entity_poly.pdbx_strand_id
1 'polypeptide(L)'
;MANTVLHCSASQINEMKAYYKNNLQSKLPPGSVFTAKVPGCTITAYRSGKVLFQGGSGQEEAGKWGSAQAAAPAKSGKPKTNPKLPANIADMSILGSDEVGTGDFFGPITVVAAYVKKEQIPLLKELGVRDSKNLTDDKIIAIAKDLLSVVPYSLLICHNDKYNDLQEKGMSQGKIKALLHNRAILNLLQKIEPEKPEAILIDQFAEENTYYKYLAGQKEIHRENVLFSTKGESIHLSVAAASILARYAFVKEMDKLSAAAGFKIPKGAGSQVDVAAAKIIRQSGTDELKKITKWHFANSDKAQKLARK
;
A
#
# COMPACT_ATOMS: atom_id res chain seq x y z
N MET A 1 6.10 32.01 5.11
CA MET A 1 6.64 31.98 3.74
C MET A 1 5.57 31.43 2.82
N ALA A 2 5.09 32.24 1.88
CA ALA A 2 4.04 31.82 0.95
C ALA A 2 4.65 30.90 -0.13
N ASN A 3 3.98 29.79 -0.41
CA ASN A 3 4.31 28.90 -1.52
C ASN A 3 3.19 29.02 -2.55
N THR A 4 3.54 29.23 -3.82
CA THR A 4 2.58 29.28 -4.93
C THR A 4 2.80 28.06 -5.82
N VAL A 5 1.71 27.43 -6.29
CA VAL A 5 1.77 26.23 -7.13
C VAL A 5 1.00 26.48 -8.41
N LEU A 6 1.62 26.17 -9.54
CA LEU A 6 0.96 26.10 -10.85
C LEU A 6 0.96 24.66 -11.36
N HIS A 7 -0.03 24.33 -12.19
CA HIS A 7 -0.03 23.12 -13.01
C HIS A 7 0.16 23.54 -14.46
N CYS A 8 1.26 23.10 -15.06
CA CYS A 8 1.70 23.53 -16.37
C CYS A 8 1.83 22.32 -17.30
N SER A 9 1.58 22.54 -18.59
CA SER A 9 1.84 21.52 -19.61
C SER A 9 3.34 21.27 -19.76
N ALA A 10 3.71 20.13 -20.37
CA ALA A 10 5.11 19.83 -20.66
C ALA A 10 5.78 20.90 -21.55
N SER A 11 5.01 21.51 -22.49
CA SER A 11 5.50 22.63 -23.32
C SER A 11 5.85 23.84 -22.46
N GLN A 12 4.93 24.26 -21.59
CA GLN A 12 5.14 25.40 -20.70
C GLN A 12 6.30 25.17 -19.72
N ILE A 13 6.48 23.95 -19.21
CA ILE A 13 7.63 23.60 -18.37
C ILE A 13 8.95 23.72 -19.14
N ASN A 14 8.97 23.36 -20.43
CA ASN A 14 10.14 23.52 -21.27
C ASN A 14 10.43 24.99 -21.60
N GLU A 15 9.38 25.80 -21.84
CA GLU A 15 9.49 27.26 -21.99
C GLU A 15 10.04 27.91 -20.72
N MET A 16 9.55 27.53 -19.54
CA MET A 16 10.09 27.96 -18.25
C MET A 16 11.57 27.59 -18.09
N LYS A 17 11.92 26.35 -18.43
CA LYS A 17 13.30 25.88 -18.34
C LYS A 17 14.23 26.69 -19.26
N ALA A 18 13.76 27.07 -20.44
CA ALA A 18 14.50 27.91 -21.38
C ALA A 18 14.62 29.36 -20.87
N TYR A 19 13.55 29.92 -20.30
CA TYR A 19 13.53 31.26 -19.73
C TYR A 19 14.50 31.40 -18.55
N TYR A 20 14.50 30.43 -17.63
CA TYR A 20 15.37 30.42 -16.45
C TYR A 20 16.75 29.81 -16.70
N LYS A 21 17.19 29.64 -17.96
CA LYS A 21 18.43 28.92 -18.31
C LYS A 21 19.68 29.38 -17.53
N ASN A 22 19.78 30.67 -17.23
CA ASN A 22 20.93 31.27 -16.54
C ASN A 22 20.87 31.10 -15.01
N ASN A 23 19.74 30.64 -14.48
CA ASN A 23 19.45 30.52 -13.05
C ASN A 23 19.21 29.07 -12.60
N LEU A 24 19.44 28.11 -13.50
CA LEU A 24 19.27 26.69 -13.23
C LEU A 24 20.23 26.20 -12.15
N GLN A 25 19.73 25.31 -11.30
CA GLN A 25 20.51 24.62 -10.29
C GLN A 25 20.97 23.26 -10.81
N SER A 26 22.20 22.87 -10.47
CA SER A 26 22.78 21.58 -10.85
C SER A 26 22.22 20.41 -10.03
N LYS A 27 21.79 20.67 -8.80
CA LYS A 27 21.14 19.68 -7.93
C LYS A 27 19.62 19.76 -8.06
N LEU A 28 19.01 18.66 -8.45
CA LEU A 28 17.58 18.53 -8.70
C LEU A 28 16.94 17.57 -7.66
N PRO A 29 15.84 17.96 -7.01
CA PRO A 29 15.05 17.04 -6.19
C PRO A 29 14.52 15.84 -7.01
N PRO A 30 14.31 14.66 -6.40
CA PRO A 30 13.77 13.49 -7.10
C PRO A 30 12.46 13.81 -7.83
N GLY A 31 12.35 13.39 -9.09
CA GLY A 31 11.14 13.60 -9.92
C GLY A 31 10.98 15.01 -10.51
N SER A 32 11.92 15.93 -10.27
CA SER A 32 11.92 17.25 -10.90
C SER A 32 12.48 17.25 -12.34
N VAL A 33 12.01 18.19 -13.14
CA VAL A 33 12.44 18.45 -14.53
C VAL A 33 13.52 19.54 -14.56
N PHE A 34 13.35 20.57 -13.73
CA PHE A 34 14.34 21.60 -13.46
C PHE A 34 14.07 22.29 -12.12
N THR A 35 15.12 22.90 -11.57
CA THR A 35 15.03 23.83 -10.45
C THR A 35 15.79 25.09 -10.83
N ALA A 36 15.20 26.26 -10.59
CA ALA A 36 15.82 27.56 -10.83
C ALA A 36 15.77 28.41 -9.57
N LYS A 37 16.79 29.25 -9.37
CA LYS A 37 16.86 30.19 -8.24
C LYS A 37 17.01 31.61 -8.76
N VAL A 38 16.00 32.42 -8.47
CA VAL A 38 15.97 33.87 -8.76
C VAL A 38 15.92 34.64 -7.44
N PRO A 39 16.22 35.95 -7.43
CA PRO A 39 16.14 36.75 -6.20
C PRO A 39 14.77 36.59 -5.53
N GLY A 40 14.77 36.15 -4.27
CA GLY A 40 13.54 36.01 -3.49
C GLY A 40 12.61 34.84 -3.86
N CYS A 41 12.96 33.98 -4.82
CA CYS A 41 12.14 32.84 -5.22
C CYS A 41 12.95 31.62 -5.74
N THR A 42 12.53 30.42 -5.34
CA THR A 42 13.00 29.14 -5.88
C THR A 42 11.86 28.47 -6.63
N ILE A 43 12.10 28.11 -7.89
CA ILE A 43 11.13 27.47 -8.78
C ILE A 43 11.53 26.02 -8.99
N THR A 44 10.65 25.07 -8.71
CA THR A 44 10.86 23.64 -8.97
C THR A 44 9.71 23.06 -9.78
N ALA A 45 10.01 22.60 -11.00
CA ALA A 45 9.04 21.93 -11.87
C ALA A 45 9.19 20.41 -11.78
N TYR A 46 8.08 19.69 -11.73
CA TYR A 46 8.01 18.23 -11.63
C TYR A 46 7.48 17.59 -12.91
N ARG A 47 7.84 16.31 -13.13
CA ARG A 47 7.35 15.54 -14.29
C ARG A 47 5.83 15.38 -14.32
N SER A 48 5.16 15.55 -13.18
CA SER A 48 3.70 15.54 -13.04
C SER A 48 2.99 16.78 -13.58
N GLY A 49 3.72 17.80 -14.03
CA GLY A 49 3.16 19.10 -14.44
C GLY A 49 3.10 20.14 -13.31
N LYS A 50 3.37 19.74 -12.06
CA LYS A 50 3.39 20.66 -10.91
C LYS A 50 4.62 21.56 -10.97
N VAL A 51 4.45 22.87 -10.81
CA VAL A 51 5.52 23.86 -10.65
C VAL A 51 5.34 24.60 -9.34
N LEU A 52 6.34 24.52 -8.47
CA LEU A 52 6.33 25.08 -7.13
C LEU A 52 7.24 26.32 -7.08
N PHE A 53 6.69 27.45 -6.62
CA PHE A 53 7.37 28.72 -6.41
C PHE A 53 7.46 28.99 -4.90
N GLN A 54 8.67 29.12 -4.37
CA GLN A 54 8.92 29.22 -2.93
C GLN A 54 9.78 30.44 -2.61
N GLY A 55 9.30 31.33 -1.75
CA GLY A 55 10.04 32.50 -1.30
C GLY A 55 9.16 33.75 -1.26
N GLY A 56 9.73 34.87 -0.79
CA GLY A 56 9.02 36.14 -0.64
C GLY A 56 8.43 36.68 -1.96
N SER A 57 9.06 36.38 -3.09
CA SER A 57 8.62 36.79 -4.44
C SER A 57 7.92 35.67 -5.21
N GLY A 58 7.50 34.59 -4.53
CA GLY A 58 6.92 33.40 -5.18
C GLY A 58 5.64 33.65 -5.97
N GLN A 59 4.78 34.54 -5.48
CA GLN A 59 3.52 34.90 -6.13
C GLN A 59 3.73 35.77 -7.37
N GLU A 60 4.68 36.70 -7.33
CA GLU A 60 5.06 37.55 -8.45
C GLU A 60 5.68 36.73 -9.58
N GLU A 61 6.61 35.82 -9.23
CA GLU A 61 7.23 34.91 -10.21
C GLU A 61 6.22 33.94 -10.83
N ALA A 62 5.27 33.42 -10.05
CA ALA A 62 4.19 32.59 -10.59
C ALA A 62 3.33 33.37 -11.59
N GLY A 63 3.03 34.64 -11.30
CA GLY A 63 2.23 35.51 -12.17
C GLY A 63 2.78 35.67 -13.59
N LYS A 64 4.09 35.52 -13.80
CA LYS A 64 4.74 35.58 -15.13
C LYS A 64 4.32 34.45 -16.06
N TRP A 65 3.87 33.33 -15.51
CA TRP A 65 3.58 32.10 -16.23
C TRP A 65 2.09 31.76 -16.29
N GLY A 66 1.27 32.60 -15.67
CA GLY A 66 -0.17 32.46 -15.57
C GLY A 66 -0.66 33.03 -14.25
N SER A 67 -1.92 33.47 -14.24
CA SER A 67 -2.61 33.75 -12.99
C SER A 67 -2.66 32.45 -12.18
N ALA A 68 -2.31 32.52 -10.88
CA ALA A 68 -2.59 31.44 -9.95
C ALA A 68 -4.08 31.12 -10.05
N GLN A 69 -4.43 30.00 -10.71
CA GLN A 69 -5.81 29.57 -10.79
C GLN A 69 -6.26 29.25 -9.37
N ALA A 70 -7.07 30.13 -8.78
CA ALA A 70 -8.16 29.67 -7.94
C ALA A 70 -8.89 28.61 -8.77
N ALA A 71 -8.99 27.40 -8.23
CA ALA A 71 -9.41 26.19 -8.95
C ALA A 71 -10.58 26.48 -9.91
N ALA A 72 -10.28 26.61 -11.21
CA ALA A 72 -11.30 26.53 -12.23
C ALA A 72 -11.72 25.05 -12.33
N PRO A 73 -13.03 24.76 -12.40
CA PRO A 73 -13.52 23.40 -12.36
C PRO A 73 -12.92 22.65 -13.53
N ALA A 74 -12.26 21.53 -13.22
CA ALA A 74 -11.76 20.61 -14.22
C ALA A 74 -12.89 20.33 -15.22
N LYS A 75 -12.59 20.48 -16.52
CA LYS A 75 -13.44 19.93 -17.58
C LYS A 75 -13.77 18.50 -17.19
N SER A 76 -15.05 18.24 -17.00
CA SER A 76 -15.62 16.94 -16.69
C SER A 76 -15.34 15.98 -17.84
N GLY A 77 -14.12 15.42 -17.88
CA GLY A 77 -14.03 14.00 -18.17
C GLY A 77 -14.93 13.33 -17.15
N LYS A 78 -15.96 12.62 -17.61
CA LYS A 78 -16.90 11.89 -16.76
C LYS A 78 -16.13 11.33 -15.55
N PRO A 79 -16.54 11.62 -14.30
CA PRO A 79 -15.89 11.00 -13.17
C PRO A 79 -16.04 9.49 -13.39
N LYS A 80 -14.91 8.79 -13.57
CA LYS A 80 -14.89 7.36 -13.38
C LYS A 80 -15.37 7.18 -11.95
N THR A 81 -16.52 6.55 -11.83
CA THR A 81 -17.30 6.38 -10.61
C THR A 81 -16.46 5.67 -9.56
N ASN A 82 -15.69 6.40 -8.75
CA ASN A 82 -15.56 5.98 -7.37
C ASN A 82 -16.95 6.22 -6.78
N PRO A 83 -17.69 5.21 -6.31
CA PRO A 83 -18.85 5.50 -5.48
C PRO A 83 -18.37 6.45 -4.38
N LYS A 84 -18.96 7.66 -4.31
CA LYS A 84 -18.68 8.58 -3.21
C LYS A 84 -18.89 7.79 -1.93
N LEU A 85 -17.83 7.67 -1.12
CA LEU A 85 -17.94 7.01 0.18
C LEU A 85 -19.12 7.63 0.93
N PRO A 86 -20.00 6.81 1.55
CA PRO A 86 -21.08 7.35 2.38
C PRO A 86 -20.53 8.30 3.44
N ALA A 87 -21.21 9.42 3.67
CA ALA A 87 -20.74 10.42 4.63
C ALA A 87 -20.66 9.86 6.07
N ASN A 88 -21.51 8.88 6.38
CA ASN A 88 -21.59 8.18 7.66
C ASN A 88 -20.82 6.84 7.66
N ILE A 89 -19.94 6.57 6.69
CA ILE A 89 -19.24 5.28 6.58
C ILE A 89 -18.52 4.87 7.86
N ALA A 90 -17.99 5.84 8.61
CA ALA A 90 -17.26 5.63 9.86
C ALA A 90 -18.10 4.98 10.98
N ASP A 91 -19.43 5.03 10.88
CA ASP A 91 -20.39 4.55 11.88
C ASP A 91 -21.26 3.39 11.35
N MET A 92 -20.91 2.81 10.21
CA MET A 92 -21.64 1.71 9.57
C MET A 92 -21.07 0.33 9.96
N SER A 93 -21.87 -0.71 9.81
CA SER A 93 -21.40 -2.10 9.89
C SER A 93 -20.67 -2.47 8.59
N ILE A 94 -19.34 -2.41 8.61
CA ILE A 94 -18.49 -2.56 7.40
C ILE A 94 -17.60 -3.80 7.51
N LEU A 95 -17.47 -4.52 6.40
CA LEU A 95 -16.43 -5.52 6.19
C LEU A 95 -15.21 -4.85 5.54
N GLY A 96 -14.08 -4.80 6.25
CA GLY A 96 -12.83 -4.24 5.76
C GLY A 96 -11.85 -5.33 5.32
N SER A 97 -10.97 -5.05 4.37
CA SER A 97 -9.84 -5.94 4.06
C SER A 97 -8.53 -5.19 3.82
N ASP A 98 -7.43 -5.82 4.24
CA ASP A 98 -6.06 -5.31 4.11
C ASP A 98 -5.06 -6.48 3.99
N GLU A 99 -3.84 -6.19 3.55
CA GLU A 99 -2.76 -7.15 3.41
C GLU A 99 -1.41 -6.71 3.99
N VAL A 100 -0.59 -7.69 4.36
CA VAL A 100 0.78 -7.48 4.85
C VAL A 100 1.72 -8.50 4.20
N GLY A 101 3.01 -8.15 4.10
CA GLY A 101 4.06 -9.05 3.59
C GLY A 101 4.37 -8.92 2.11
N THR A 102 3.72 -7.99 1.39
CA THR A 102 3.88 -7.78 -0.07
C THR A 102 5.29 -7.34 -0.47
N GLY A 103 5.88 -6.44 0.32
CA GLY A 103 7.25 -5.91 0.11
C GLY A 103 8.35 -6.68 0.81
N ASP A 104 8.02 -7.71 1.58
CA ASP A 104 8.98 -8.52 2.33
C ASP A 104 9.52 -9.66 1.47
N PHE A 105 10.85 -9.79 1.38
CA PHE A 105 11.48 -10.87 0.62
C PHE A 105 11.20 -12.24 1.25
N PHE A 106 11.38 -12.33 2.57
CA PHE A 106 11.05 -13.51 3.34
C PHE A 106 9.56 -13.53 3.70
N GLY A 107 9.01 -14.73 3.83
CA GLY A 107 7.68 -14.95 4.37
C GLY A 107 6.54 -14.69 3.38
N PRO A 108 5.31 -14.97 3.83
CA PRO A 108 4.13 -15.04 2.98
C PRO A 108 3.58 -13.65 2.61
N ILE A 109 2.49 -13.65 1.85
CA ILE A 109 1.51 -12.54 1.86
C ILE A 109 0.35 -12.99 2.74
N THR A 110 -0.03 -12.16 3.71
CA THR A 110 -1.19 -12.40 4.58
C THR A 110 -2.29 -11.39 4.24
N VAL A 111 -3.49 -11.88 3.95
CA VAL A 111 -4.67 -11.05 3.69
C VAL A 111 -5.72 -11.34 4.74
N VAL A 112 -6.30 -10.30 5.32
CA VAL A 112 -7.43 -10.44 6.25
C VAL A 112 -8.62 -9.66 5.74
N ALA A 113 -9.79 -10.28 5.85
CA ALA A 113 -11.06 -9.57 5.87
C ALA A 113 -11.61 -9.60 7.31
N ALA A 114 -12.14 -8.48 7.80
CA ALA A 114 -12.69 -8.34 9.14
C ALA A 114 -14.02 -7.60 9.09
N TYR A 115 -15.03 -8.06 9.81
CA TYR A 115 -16.36 -7.47 9.85
C TYR A 115 -16.61 -6.81 11.20
N VAL A 116 -16.81 -5.50 11.18
CA VAL A 116 -17.05 -4.71 12.39
C VAL A 116 -18.48 -4.20 12.34
N LYS A 117 -19.28 -4.58 13.34
CA LYS A 117 -20.62 -4.04 13.51
C LYS A 117 -20.57 -2.63 14.08
N LYS A 118 -21.56 -1.82 13.75
CA LYS A 118 -21.72 -0.47 14.29
C LYS A 118 -21.60 -0.43 15.83
N GLU A 119 -22.20 -1.40 16.51
CA GLU A 119 -22.22 -1.47 17.98
C GLU A 119 -20.84 -1.79 18.58
N GLN A 120 -19.94 -2.36 17.80
CA GLN A 120 -18.58 -2.72 18.23
C GLN A 120 -17.59 -1.57 18.07
N ILE A 121 -17.93 -0.54 17.30
CA ILE A 121 -17.05 0.61 16.99
C ILE A 121 -16.50 1.28 18.26
N PRO A 122 -17.30 1.57 19.31
CA PRO A 122 -16.79 2.15 20.56
C PRO A 122 -15.75 1.25 21.23
N LEU A 123 -16.04 -0.04 21.38
CA LEU A 123 -15.13 -1.02 21.97
C LEU A 123 -13.80 -1.10 21.19
N LEU A 124 -13.84 -1.14 19.87
CA LEU A 124 -12.62 -1.18 19.05
C LEU A 124 -11.77 0.09 19.22
N LYS A 125 -12.38 1.26 19.40
CA LYS A 125 -11.65 2.50 19.71
C LYS A 125 -10.96 2.40 21.07
N GLU A 126 -11.63 1.85 22.08
CA GLU A 126 -11.06 1.63 23.42
C GLU A 126 -9.91 0.63 23.41
N LEU A 127 -10.01 -0.44 22.63
CA LEU A 127 -8.92 -1.40 22.38
C LEU A 127 -7.74 -0.80 21.61
N GLY A 128 -7.83 0.46 21.16
CA GLY A 128 -6.76 1.16 20.46
C GLY A 128 -6.61 0.75 19.00
N VAL A 129 -7.67 0.20 18.39
CA VAL A 129 -7.69 -0.09 16.94
C VAL A 129 -7.61 1.24 16.18
N ARG A 130 -6.50 1.42 15.47
CA ARG A 130 -6.20 2.60 14.66
C ARG A 130 -5.17 2.22 13.59
N ASP A 131 -4.70 3.21 12.83
CA ASP A 131 -3.61 3.01 11.87
C ASP A 131 -2.43 2.26 12.51
N SER A 132 -2.19 1.06 11.99
CA SER A 132 -1.24 0.08 12.52
C SER A 132 0.21 0.46 12.23
N LYS A 133 0.47 1.40 11.31
CA LYS A 133 1.81 1.77 10.84
C LYS A 133 2.72 2.26 11.95
N ASN A 134 2.16 2.93 12.96
CA ASN A 134 2.91 3.48 14.10
C ASN A 134 2.90 2.57 15.34
N LEU A 135 2.35 1.35 15.24
CA LEU A 135 2.32 0.38 16.33
C LEU A 135 3.55 -0.53 16.29
N THR A 136 4.11 -0.80 17.47
CA THR A 136 5.16 -1.81 17.66
C THR A 136 4.57 -3.22 17.52
N ASP A 137 5.41 -4.21 17.20
CA ASP A 137 4.94 -5.59 17.06
C ASP A 137 4.29 -6.11 18.35
N ASP A 138 4.81 -5.74 19.53
CA ASP A 138 4.21 -6.12 20.83
C ASP A 138 2.80 -5.55 21.01
N LYS A 139 2.57 -4.29 20.61
CA LYS A 139 1.24 -3.67 20.65
C LYS A 139 0.30 -4.32 19.64
N ILE A 140 0.79 -4.64 18.44
CA ILE A 140 0.02 -5.39 17.44
C ILE A 140 -0.42 -6.74 18.00
N ILE A 141 0.50 -7.48 18.63
CA ILE A 141 0.19 -8.80 19.22
C ILE A 141 -0.85 -8.67 20.34
N ALA A 142 -0.75 -7.68 21.21
CA ALA A 142 -1.71 -7.44 22.27
C ALA A 142 -3.12 -7.15 21.70
N ILE A 143 -3.24 -6.13 20.85
CA ILE A 143 -4.53 -5.72 20.26
C ILE A 143 -5.11 -6.85 19.39
N ALA A 144 -4.28 -7.56 18.63
CA ALA A 144 -4.74 -8.67 17.80
C ALA A 144 -5.36 -9.79 18.65
N LYS A 145 -4.79 -10.13 19.82
CA LYS A 145 -5.36 -11.16 20.70
C LYS A 145 -6.76 -10.80 21.15
N ASP A 146 -7.02 -9.53 21.47
CA ASP A 146 -8.35 -9.06 21.84
C ASP A 146 -9.29 -9.12 20.64
N LEU A 147 -8.85 -8.62 19.48
CA LEU A 147 -9.63 -8.62 18.23
C LEU A 147 -10.08 -10.01 17.78
N LEU A 148 -9.24 -11.05 17.96
CA LEU A 148 -9.57 -12.43 17.59
C LEU A 148 -10.83 -12.95 18.30
N SER A 149 -11.15 -12.41 19.47
CA SER A 149 -12.34 -12.80 20.25
C SER A 149 -13.57 -11.95 19.97
N VAL A 150 -13.39 -10.76 19.38
CA VAL A 150 -14.45 -9.74 19.24
C VAL A 150 -14.95 -9.63 17.80
N VAL A 151 -14.06 -9.75 16.82
CA VAL A 151 -14.35 -9.39 15.42
C VAL A 151 -14.38 -10.64 14.55
N PRO A 152 -15.49 -10.95 13.86
CA PRO A 152 -15.50 -11.98 12.82
C PRO A 152 -14.49 -11.64 11.73
N TYR A 153 -13.57 -12.55 11.46
CA TYR A 153 -12.55 -12.38 10.43
C TYR A 153 -12.32 -13.65 9.60
N SER A 154 -11.70 -13.45 8.44
CA SER A 154 -11.16 -14.47 7.54
C SER A 154 -9.71 -14.13 7.24
N LEU A 155 -8.79 -15.06 7.50
CA LEU A 155 -7.36 -14.91 7.25
C LEU A 155 -6.95 -15.88 6.14
N LEU A 156 -6.26 -15.35 5.13
CA LEU A 156 -5.58 -16.15 4.11
C LEU A 156 -4.08 -15.88 4.17
N ILE A 157 -3.30 -16.96 4.12
CA ILE A 157 -1.84 -16.91 4.08
C ILE A 157 -1.39 -17.54 2.77
N CYS A 158 -0.78 -16.74 1.89
CA CYS A 158 -0.13 -17.20 0.68
C CYS A 158 1.34 -17.46 1.00
N HIS A 159 1.65 -18.71 1.38
CA HIS A 159 3.01 -19.18 1.62
C HIS A 159 3.87 -19.07 0.35
N ASN A 160 5.19 -19.01 0.57
CA ASN A 160 6.16 -18.68 -0.47
C ASN A 160 6.21 -19.71 -1.61
N ASP A 161 6.04 -20.99 -1.31
CA ASP A 161 5.87 -22.06 -2.29
C ASP A 161 4.72 -21.73 -3.26
N LYS A 162 3.53 -21.48 -2.73
CA LYS A 162 2.36 -21.12 -3.51
C LYS A 162 2.55 -19.80 -4.24
N TYR A 163 3.15 -18.81 -3.60
CA TYR A 163 3.44 -17.51 -4.19
C TYR A 163 4.35 -17.67 -5.41
N ASN A 164 5.43 -18.42 -5.27
CA ASN A 164 6.40 -18.65 -6.34
C ASN A 164 5.76 -19.44 -7.48
N ASP A 165 4.96 -20.48 -7.20
CA ASP A 165 4.19 -21.20 -8.23
C ASP A 165 3.28 -20.29 -9.05
N LEU A 166 2.59 -19.35 -8.38
CA LEU A 166 1.68 -18.41 -9.04
C LEU A 166 2.47 -17.37 -9.87
N GLN A 167 3.60 -16.91 -9.34
CA GLN A 167 4.47 -15.96 -10.02
C GLN A 167 5.12 -16.59 -11.26
N GLU A 168 5.58 -17.83 -11.19
CA GLU A 168 6.15 -18.59 -12.31
C GLU A 168 5.11 -18.83 -13.41
N LYS A 169 3.83 -18.96 -13.04
CA LYS A 169 2.68 -18.99 -13.97
C LYS A 169 2.32 -17.62 -14.57
N GLY A 170 3.14 -16.59 -14.34
CA GLY A 170 2.97 -15.25 -14.89
C GLY A 170 1.96 -14.37 -14.14
N MET A 171 1.55 -14.73 -12.92
CA MET A 171 0.68 -13.85 -12.14
C MET A 171 1.47 -12.70 -11.53
N SER A 172 0.99 -11.48 -11.75
CA SER A 172 1.50 -10.31 -11.04
C SER A 172 1.11 -10.35 -9.56
N GLN A 173 1.90 -9.69 -8.71
CA GLN A 173 1.56 -9.56 -7.29
C GLN A 173 0.19 -8.90 -7.09
N GLY A 174 -0.17 -7.90 -7.90
CA GLY A 174 -1.50 -7.28 -7.88
C GLY A 174 -2.63 -8.28 -8.16
N LYS A 175 -2.43 -9.22 -9.09
CA LYS A 175 -3.40 -10.29 -9.37
C LYS A 175 -3.52 -11.27 -8.20
N ILE A 176 -2.39 -11.70 -7.63
CA ILE A 176 -2.38 -12.59 -6.45
C ILE A 176 -3.15 -11.94 -5.29
N LYS A 177 -2.88 -10.66 -5.02
CA LYS A 177 -3.61 -9.88 -4.01
C LYS A 177 -5.10 -9.84 -4.26
N ALA A 178 -5.54 -9.50 -5.48
CA ALA A 178 -6.96 -9.44 -5.82
C ALA A 178 -7.67 -10.77 -5.54
N LEU A 179 -7.06 -11.89 -5.93
CA LEU A 179 -7.60 -13.23 -5.65
C LEU A 179 -7.73 -13.51 -4.15
N LEU A 180 -6.71 -13.15 -3.37
CA LEU A 180 -6.70 -13.33 -1.91
C LEU A 180 -7.75 -12.44 -1.23
N HIS A 181 -7.85 -11.15 -1.57
CA HIS A 181 -8.88 -10.27 -1.00
C HIS A 181 -10.28 -10.79 -1.32
N ASN A 182 -10.56 -11.12 -2.58
CA ASN A 182 -11.87 -11.66 -2.98
C ASN A 182 -12.21 -12.93 -2.20
N ARG A 183 -11.27 -13.87 -2.07
CA ARG A 183 -11.51 -15.11 -1.33
C ARG A 183 -11.68 -14.87 0.18
N ALA A 184 -10.90 -13.96 0.76
CA ALA A 184 -11.01 -13.62 2.18
C ALA A 184 -12.39 -13.01 2.48
N ILE A 185 -12.86 -12.10 1.62
CA ILE A 185 -14.19 -11.47 1.69
C ILE A 185 -15.28 -12.53 1.57
N LEU A 186 -15.24 -13.40 0.55
CA LEU A 186 -16.25 -14.46 0.35
C LEU A 186 -16.34 -15.41 1.56
N ASN A 187 -15.20 -15.87 2.07
CA ASN A 187 -15.14 -16.71 3.27
C ASN A 187 -15.78 -16.02 4.48
N LEU A 188 -15.53 -14.72 4.65
CA LEU A 188 -16.08 -13.97 5.77
C LEU A 188 -17.59 -13.73 5.61
N LEU A 189 -18.05 -13.40 4.41
CA LEU A 189 -19.48 -13.25 4.11
C LEU A 189 -20.23 -14.55 4.46
N GLN A 190 -19.71 -15.71 4.06
CA GLN A 190 -20.28 -17.00 4.42
C GLN A 190 -20.29 -17.23 5.94
N LYS A 191 -19.22 -16.82 6.64
CA LYS A 191 -19.06 -17.01 8.08
C LYS A 191 -20.04 -16.18 8.92
N ILE A 192 -20.50 -15.03 8.40
CA ILE A 192 -21.40 -14.12 9.13
C ILE A 192 -22.88 -14.30 8.76
N GLU A 193 -23.22 -15.22 7.86
CA GLU A 193 -24.62 -15.48 7.50
C GLU A 193 -25.48 -15.79 8.74
N PRO A 194 -26.73 -15.28 8.80
CA PRO A 194 -27.46 -14.54 7.76
C PRO A 194 -27.21 -13.03 7.74
N GLU A 195 -26.30 -12.53 8.57
CA GLU A 195 -25.96 -11.11 8.64
C GLU A 195 -25.25 -10.63 7.37
N LYS A 196 -25.45 -9.38 7.00
CA LYS A 196 -24.81 -8.75 5.83
C LYS A 196 -24.18 -7.41 6.23
N PRO A 197 -22.95 -7.13 5.78
CA PRO A 197 -22.37 -5.81 5.99
C PRO A 197 -23.12 -4.78 5.14
N GLU A 198 -23.18 -3.54 5.62
CA GLU A 198 -23.77 -2.44 4.85
C GLU A 198 -22.91 -2.08 3.63
N ALA A 199 -21.58 -2.23 3.74
CA ALA A 199 -20.65 -2.19 2.63
C ALA A 199 -19.36 -2.96 2.92
N ILE A 200 -18.60 -3.23 1.87
CA ILE A 200 -17.25 -3.80 1.93
C ILE A 200 -16.25 -2.73 1.54
N LEU A 201 -15.24 -2.48 2.37
CA LEU A 201 -14.17 -1.52 2.11
C LEU A 201 -12.84 -2.26 1.92
N ILE A 202 -12.26 -2.12 0.73
CA ILE A 202 -10.94 -2.68 0.40
C ILE A 202 -9.92 -1.54 0.43
N ASP A 203 -8.80 -1.70 1.17
CA ASP A 203 -7.69 -0.75 1.06
C ASP A 203 -7.12 -0.81 -0.37
N GLN A 204 -7.14 0.34 -1.04
CA GLN A 204 -6.98 0.38 -2.48
C GLN A 204 -5.52 0.17 -2.90
N PHE A 205 -5.23 -1.04 -3.40
CA PHE A 205 -3.94 -1.36 -4.03
C PHE A 205 -3.97 -1.40 -5.56
N ALA A 206 -5.16 -1.34 -6.16
CA ALA A 206 -5.38 -1.26 -7.59
C ALA A 206 -6.64 -0.45 -7.87
N GLU A 207 -6.74 0.16 -9.05
CA GLU A 207 -8.02 0.72 -9.51
C GLU A 207 -9.10 -0.37 -9.55
N GLU A 208 -10.35 -0.01 -9.24
CA GLU A 208 -11.49 -0.95 -9.21
C GLU A 208 -11.58 -1.80 -10.49
N ASN A 209 -11.49 -1.16 -11.66
CA ASN A 209 -11.51 -1.86 -12.94
C ASN A 209 -10.37 -2.88 -13.07
N THR A 210 -9.19 -2.55 -12.55
CA THR A 210 -8.03 -3.43 -12.57
C THR A 210 -8.19 -4.59 -11.58
N TYR A 211 -8.72 -4.32 -10.39
CA TYR A 211 -9.08 -5.35 -9.42
C TYR A 211 -10.02 -6.39 -10.03
N TYR A 212 -11.12 -5.96 -10.64
CA TYR A 212 -12.06 -6.90 -11.27
C TYR A 212 -11.53 -7.57 -12.54
N LYS A 213 -10.62 -6.92 -13.29
CA LYS A 213 -9.90 -7.59 -14.39
C LYS A 213 -9.01 -8.71 -13.87
N TYR A 214 -8.35 -8.54 -12.73
CA TYR A 214 -7.56 -9.61 -12.11
C TYR A 214 -8.40 -10.80 -11.67
N LEU A 215 -9.67 -10.55 -11.32
CA LEU A 215 -10.64 -11.58 -10.95
C LEU A 215 -11.35 -12.23 -12.16
N ALA A 216 -11.06 -11.82 -13.40
CA ALA A 216 -11.66 -12.43 -14.57
C ALA A 216 -11.40 -13.95 -14.59
N GLY A 217 -12.45 -14.74 -14.81
CA GLY A 217 -12.39 -16.21 -14.82
C GLY A 217 -12.48 -16.88 -13.45
N GLN A 218 -12.60 -16.12 -12.35
CA GLN A 218 -12.93 -16.71 -11.04
C GLN A 218 -14.42 -17.12 -10.98
N LYS A 219 -14.71 -18.24 -10.32
CA LYS A 219 -16.08 -18.77 -10.17
C LYS A 219 -16.96 -17.85 -9.33
N GLU A 220 -16.40 -17.29 -8.26
CA GLU A 220 -17.12 -16.46 -7.30
C GLU A 220 -16.43 -15.11 -7.19
N ILE A 221 -17.18 -14.04 -7.40
CA ILE A 221 -16.70 -12.66 -7.29
C ILE A 221 -17.78 -11.85 -6.58
N HIS A 222 -17.44 -11.27 -5.44
CA HIS A 222 -18.36 -10.35 -4.77
C HIS A 222 -18.24 -8.94 -5.38
N ARG A 223 -19.38 -8.32 -5.72
CA ARG A 223 -19.45 -7.01 -6.40
C ARG A 223 -20.40 -6.03 -5.74
N GLU A 224 -21.29 -6.50 -4.88
CA GLU A 224 -22.30 -5.68 -4.24
C GLU A 224 -21.66 -4.81 -3.15
N ASN A 225 -21.95 -3.51 -3.16
CA ASN A 225 -21.49 -2.54 -2.15
C ASN A 225 -19.98 -2.60 -1.83
N VAL A 226 -19.14 -2.92 -2.82
CA VAL A 226 -17.68 -2.89 -2.67
C VAL A 226 -17.15 -1.50 -2.96
N LEU A 227 -16.46 -0.93 -1.98
CA LEU A 227 -15.84 0.39 -2.00
C LEU A 227 -14.32 0.22 -2.01
N PHE A 228 -13.64 1.01 -2.83
CA PHE A 228 -12.19 1.09 -2.89
C PHE A 228 -11.75 2.47 -2.43
N SER A 229 -10.86 2.53 -1.45
CA SER A 229 -10.26 3.79 -1.06
C SER A 229 -8.85 3.60 -0.55
N THR A 230 -7.96 4.53 -0.88
CA THR A 230 -6.62 4.57 -0.29
C THR A 230 -6.72 4.97 1.18
N LYS A 231 -5.89 4.39 2.04
CA LYS A 231 -5.91 4.64 3.49
C LYS A 231 -7.24 4.20 4.12
N GLY A 232 -7.73 3.02 3.72
CA GLY A 232 -8.99 2.47 4.22
C GLY A 232 -9.03 2.39 5.75
N GLU A 233 -7.88 2.19 6.40
CA GLU A 233 -7.71 2.16 7.86
C GLU A 233 -8.04 3.50 8.54
N SER A 234 -7.93 4.62 7.80
CA SER A 234 -8.33 5.95 8.28
C SER A 234 -9.82 6.23 8.08
N ILE A 235 -10.49 5.42 7.25
CA ILE A 235 -11.90 5.60 6.88
C ILE A 235 -12.81 4.75 7.78
N HIS A 236 -12.42 3.50 8.04
CA HIS A 236 -13.21 2.61 8.88
C HIS A 236 -12.35 1.64 9.71
N LEU A 237 -12.78 1.39 10.95
CA LEU A 237 -12.09 0.52 11.89
C LEU A 237 -11.98 -0.93 11.43
N SER A 238 -12.85 -1.39 10.55
CA SER A 238 -12.77 -2.74 9.99
C SER A 238 -11.51 -2.96 9.16
N VAL A 239 -11.06 -1.95 8.39
CA VAL A 239 -9.80 -2.04 7.64
C VAL A 239 -8.61 -1.95 8.60
N ALA A 240 -8.68 -1.09 9.62
CA ALA A 240 -7.66 -1.04 10.66
C ALA A 240 -7.53 -2.38 11.44
N ALA A 241 -8.66 -3.01 11.79
CA ALA A 241 -8.68 -4.32 12.41
C ALA A 241 -8.11 -5.40 11.48
N ALA A 242 -8.48 -5.40 10.20
CA ALA A 242 -7.90 -6.29 9.20
C ALA A 242 -6.37 -6.10 9.09
N SER A 243 -5.89 -4.86 9.07
CA SER A 243 -4.46 -4.52 9.04
C SER A 243 -3.70 -5.08 10.25
N ILE A 244 -4.25 -4.90 11.46
CA ILE A 244 -3.66 -5.41 12.70
C ILE A 244 -3.61 -6.95 12.69
N LEU A 245 -4.71 -7.60 12.31
CA LEU A 245 -4.78 -9.07 12.25
C LEU A 245 -3.86 -9.65 11.16
N ALA A 246 -3.77 -9.00 10.00
CA ALA A 246 -2.85 -9.40 8.93
C ALA A 246 -1.40 -9.26 9.38
N ARG A 247 -1.04 -8.14 10.01
CA ARG A 247 0.31 -7.93 10.56
C ARG A 247 0.65 -8.92 11.66
N TYR A 248 -0.30 -9.23 12.55
CA TYR A 248 -0.13 -10.24 13.58
C TYR A 248 0.13 -11.63 12.97
N ALA A 249 -0.64 -12.03 11.97
CA ALA A 249 -0.42 -13.29 11.25
C ALA A 249 0.96 -13.32 10.58
N PHE A 250 1.34 -12.23 9.89
CA PHE A 250 2.65 -12.11 9.25
C PHE A 250 3.80 -12.22 10.25
N VAL A 251 3.73 -11.53 11.41
CA VAL A 251 4.73 -11.63 12.47
C VAL A 251 4.89 -13.07 12.95
N LYS A 252 3.78 -13.78 13.20
CA LYS A 252 3.83 -15.19 13.59
C LYS A 252 4.48 -16.09 12.54
N GLU A 253 4.22 -15.86 11.26
CA GLU A 253 4.87 -16.61 10.18
C GLU A 253 6.37 -16.32 10.11
N MET A 254 6.77 -15.07 10.30
CA MET A 254 8.19 -14.69 10.37
C MET A 254 8.91 -15.29 11.59
N ASP A 255 8.22 -15.42 12.74
CA ASP A 255 8.76 -16.07 13.92
C ASP A 255 8.99 -17.57 13.68
N LYS A 256 8.06 -18.25 12.98
CA LYS A 256 8.25 -19.65 12.57
C LYS A 256 9.47 -19.82 11.65
N LEU A 257 9.62 -18.93 10.66
CA LEU A 257 10.79 -18.94 9.78
C LEU A 257 12.09 -18.69 10.54
N SER A 258 12.07 -17.77 11.51
CA SER A 258 13.23 -17.47 12.36
C SER A 258 13.61 -18.64 13.25
N ALA A 259 12.62 -19.34 13.82
CA ALA A 259 12.85 -20.54 14.61
C ALA A 259 13.46 -21.67 13.76
N ALA A 260 12.94 -21.90 12.56
CA ALA A 260 13.46 -22.90 11.63
C ALA A 260 14.89 -22.57 11.14
N ALA A 261 15.19 -21.29 10.90
CA ALA A 261 16.52 -20.84 10.48
C ALA A 261 17.56 -20.80 11.62
N GLY A 262 17.12 -20.84 12.89
CA GLY A 262 17.99 -20.72 14.06
C GLY A 262 18.53 -19.30 14.28
N PHE A 263 17.97 -18.28 13.61
CA PHE A 263 18.28 -16.87 13.85
C PHE A 263 17.14 -15.97 13.40
N LYS A 264 17.12 -14.73 13.87
CA LYS A 264 16.08 -13.75 13.52
C LYS A 264 16.13 -13.41 12.03
N ILE A 265 15.06 -13.72 11.30
CA ILE A 265 14.92 -13.32 9.90
C ILE A 265 14.49 -11.85 9.83
N PRO A 266 15.24 -10.98 9.13
CA PRO A 266 14.87 -9.59 8.98
C PRO A 266 13.69 -9.43 8.00
N LYS A 267 12.81 -8.46 8.30
CA LYS A 267 11.73 -8.00 7.42
C LYS A 267 12.29 -7.08 6.32
N GLY A 268 11.48 -6.87 5.27
CA GLY A 268 11.75 -6.00 4.13
C GLY A 268 12.57 -6.67 3.03
N ALA A 269 13.31 -5.85 2.28
CA ALA A 269 14.12 -6.27 1.13
C ALA A 269 15.48 -5.54 1.05
N GLY A 270 15.99 -5.04 2.18
CA GLY A 270 17.25 -4.29 2.27
C GLY A 270 18.51 -5.16 2.30
N SER A 271 19.68 -4.55 2.48
CA SER A 271 20.98 -5.28 2.49
C SER A 271 21.09 -6.31 3.61
N GLN A 272 20.48 -6.05 4.77
CA GLN A 272 20.41 -7.00 5.88
C GLN A 272 19.69 -8.30 5.50
N VAL A 273 18.72 -8.22 4.57
CA VAL A 273 17.97 -9.36 4.03
C VAL A 273 18.85 -10.17 3.10
N ASP A 274 19.64 -9.51 2.24
CA ASP A 274 20.60 -10.18 1.35
C ASP A 274 21.62 -11.01 2.16
N VAL A 275 22.12 -10.45 3.27
CA VAL A 275 23.07 -11.12 4.18
C VAL A 275 22.43 -12.32 4.87
N ALA A 276 21.20 -12.16 5.39
CA ALA A 276 20.46 -13.25 6.01
C ALA A 276 20.18 -14.40 5.01
N ALA A 277 19.79 -14.06 3.78
CA ALA A 277 19.55 -15.02 2.72
C ALA A 277 20.83 -15.76 2.31
N ALA A 278 21.96 -15.06 2.19
CA ALA A 278 23.25 -15.69 1.92
C ALA A 278 23.67 -16.66 3.04
N LYS A 279 23.37 -16.33 4.29
CA LYS A 279 23.59 -17.23 5.44
C LYS A 279 22.76 -18.52 5.31
N ILE A 280 21.48 -18.42 4.96
CA ILE A 280 20.61 -19.59 4.73
C ILE A 280 21.14 -20.46 3.59
N ILE A 281 21.57 -19.86 2.47
CA ILE A 281 22.15 -20.61 1.34
C ILE A 281 23.34 -21.46 1.81
N ARG A 282 24.24 -20.89 2.62
CA ARG A 282 25.41 -21.61 3.14
C ARG A 282 25.06 -22.71 4.14
N GLN A 283 23.97 -22.55 4.90
CA GLN A 283 23.55 -23.50 5.93
C GLN A 283 22.70 -24.65 5.36
N SER A 284 21.77 -24.32 4.46
CA SER A 284 20.67 -25.22 4.06
C SER A 284 20.48 -25.30 2.54
N GLY A 285 21.27 -24.57 1.76
CA GLY A 285 21.19 -24.57 0.30
C GLY A 285 20.18 -23.59 -0.29
N THR A 286 20.27 -23.42 -1.61
CA THR A 286 19.44 -22.47 -2.38
C THR A 286 17.97 -22.86 -2.42
N ASP A 287 17.68 -24.15 -2.53
CA ASP A 287 16.30 -24.65 -2.63
C ASP A 287 15.51 -24.35 -1.35
N GLU A 288 16.17 -24.43 -0.19
CA GLU A 288 15.53 -24.09 1.09
C GLU A 288 15.24 -22.59 1.18
N LEU A 289 16.15 -21.73 0.70
CA LEU A 289 15.88 -20.30 0.60
C LEU A 289 14.66 -20.02 -0.30
N LYS A 290 14.56 -20.70 -1.45
CA LYS A 290 13.44 -20.52 -2.40
C LYS A 290 12.09 -20.82 -1.74
N LYS A 291 12.00 -21.83 -0.88
CA LYS A 291 10.75 -22.21 -0.19
C LYS A 291 10.22 -21.18 0.80
N ILE A 292 11.07 -20.27 1.28
CA ILE A 292 10.71 -19.28 2.32
C ILE A 292 10.81 -17.83 1.84
N THR A 293 11.05 -17.63 0.55
CA THR A 293 11.22 -16.30 -0.05
C THR A 293 10.38 -16.10 -1.30
N LYS A 294 10.09 -14.84 -1.61
CA LYS A 294 9.50 -14.43 -2.89
C LYS A 294 10.62 -14.41 -3.94
N TRP A 295 10.83 -15.54 -4.60
CA TRP A 295 12.07 -15.84 -5.31
C TRP A 295 12.44 -14.86 -6.43
N HIS A 296 11.44 -14.31 -7.13
CA HIS A 296 11.65 -13.32 -8.19
C HIS A 296 12.23 -11.96 -7.74
N PHE A 297 12.40 -11.71 -6.44
CA PHE A 297 13.01 -10.46 -5.96
C PHE A 297 14.51 -10.45 -6.28
N ALA A 298 15.05 -9.24 -6.51
CA ALA A 298 16.48 -9.05 -6.76
C ALA A 298 17.38 -9.53 -5.61
N ASN A 299 16.83 -9.69 -4.40
CA ASN A 299 17.53 -10.24 -3.24
C ASN A 299 18.04 -11.67 -3.47
N SER A 300 17.35 -12.49 -4.27
CA SER A 300 17.78 -13.86 -4.58
C SER A 300 19.15 -13.89 -5.26
N ASP A 301 19.35 -13.07 -6.29
CA ASP A 301 20.63 -12.98 -7.01
C ASP A 301 21.75 -12.40 -6.15
N LYS A 302 21.43 -11.39 -5.33
CA LYS A 302 22.39 -10.79 -4.40
C LYS A 302 22.84 -11.79 -3.35
N ALA A 303 21.90 -12.55 -2.77
CA ALA A 303 22.17 -13.57 -1.78
C ALA A 303 23.08 -14.67 -2.35
N GLN A 304 22.81 -15.15 -3.57
CA GLN A 304 23.68 -16.15 -4.23
C GLN A 304 25.10 -15.62 -4.45
N LYS A 305 25.26 -14.37 -4.90
CA LYS A 305 26.58 -13.74 -5.07
C LYS A 305 27.32 -13.60 -3.75
N LEU A 306 26.62 -13.23 -2.68
CA LEU A 306 27.20 -13.14 -1.35
C LEU A 306 27.59 -14.51 -0.79
N ALA A 307 26.78 -15.54 -1.00
CA ALA A 307 27.03 -16.88 -0.48
C ALA A 307 28.29 -17.55 -1.05
N ARG A 308 28.68 -17.19 -2.28
CA ARG A 308 29.89 -17.69 -2.98
C ARG A 308 31.18 -16.99 -2.55
N LYS A 309 31.09 -15.85 -1.86
CA LYS A 309 32.23 -15.19 -1.24
C LYS A 309 32.49 -15.80 0.13
#